data_AF-A0AAU6IG60-F1
#
_entry.id   AF-A0AAU6IG60-F1
#
_cell.length_a   1.000
_cell.length_b   1.000
_cell.length_c   1.000
_cell.angle_alpha   90.00
_cell.angle_beta   90.00
_cell.angle_gamma   90.00
#
_symmetry.space_group_name_H-M   'P 1'
#
loop_
_entity.id
_entity.type
_entity.pdbx_description
1 polymer ?
#
loop_
_entity_poly.entity_id
_entity_poly.type
_entity_poly.pdbx_seq_one_letter_code
_entity_poly.pdbx_strand_id
1 'polypeptide(L)'
;MRKLTVRAALTFCAAVSLATVMGTADAAPVASPRSAHTLAQESMQPQVPTQPVIVDCSWHPRAEPGDFVLACGDGNSRLTSLRWSSWDGDSAVAQGVNVVNDCKPYCAAGTFREYPVTVRLDRPQAWKKNPQMSQYTRLRLSYTDSKPAGYGQTVSYPLWN
;
A
#
# COMPACT_ATOMS: atom_id res chain seq x y z
N MET A 1 7.73 -29.87 -26.79
CA MET A 1 8.26 -31.26 -26.86
C MET A 1 9.78 -31.26 -26.78
N ARG A 2 10.37 -31.60 -25.63
CA ARG A 2 11.71 -32.24 -25.54
C ARG A 2 11.96 -32.79 -24.12
N LYS A 3 11.74 -34.11 -24.04
CA LYS A 3 12.40 -35.16 -23.24
C LYS A 3 12.67 -34.92 -21.74
N LEU A 4 11.87 -35.60 -20.92
CA LEU A 4 12.17 -36.01 -19.54
C LEU A 4 13.48 -36.81 -19.46
N THR A 5 14.22 -36.65 -18.37
CA THR A 5 15.12 -37.70 -17.87
C THR A 5 14.99 -37.78 -16.36
N VAL A 6 14.39 -38.88 -15.91
CA VAL A 6 14.24 -39.31 -14.52
C VAL A 6 15.59 -39.84 -14.04
N ARG A 7 16.01 -39.45 -12.83
CA ARG A 7 17.02 -40.20 -12.06
C ARG A 7 16.39 -40.65 -10.75
N ALA A 8 16.18 -41.95 -10.67
CA ALA A 8 15.83 -42.66 -9.45
C ALA A 8 17.07 -42.82 -8.56
N ALA A 9 16.88 -42.72 -7.24
CA ALA A 9 17.77 -43.34 -6.26
C ALA A 9 16.93 -43.69 -5.02
N LEU A 10 16.62 -44.98 -4.91
CA LEU A 10 16.11 -45.63 -3.71
C LEU A 10 17.25 -45.73 -2.68
N THR A 11 17.01 -45.37 -1.42
CA THR A 11 17.79 -45.94 -0.31
C THR A 11 16.88 -46.21 0.89
N PHE A 12 16.87 -47.47 1.30
CA PHE A 12 16.07 -48.07 2.36
C PHE A 12 17.04 -48.30 3.54
N CYS A 13 16.74 -47.81 4.74
CA CYS A 13 17.34 -48.30 5.98
C CYS A 13 16.35 -48.16 7.13
N ALA A 14 15.82 -49.29 7.55
CA ALA A 14 15.08 -49.45 8.80
C ALA A 14 16.04 -49.55 9.98
N ALA A 15 15.67 -48.97 11.13
CA ALA A 15 16.20 -49.38 12.42
C ALA A 15 15.11 -49.19 13.49
N VAL A 16 14.58 -50.33 13.94
CA VAL A 16 13.68 -50.48 15.09
C VAL A 16 14.54 -50.54 16.35
N SER A 17 14.13 -49.89 17.43
CA SER A 17 14.69 -50.15 18.76
C SER A 17 13.58 -50.04 19.80
N LEU A 18 13.20 -51.19 20.36
CA LEU A 18 12.37 -51.30 21.56
C LEU A 18 13.25 -51.14 22.80
N ALA A 19 12.84 -50.32 23.75
CA ALA A 19 13.31 -50.39 25.13
C ALA A 19 12.13 -50.19 26.08
N THR A 20 11.78 -51.29 26.75
CA THR A 20 10.83 -51.39 27.86
C THR A 20 11.54 -51.05 29.17
N VAL A 21 11.00 -50.11 29.95
CA VAL A 21 11.35 -49.95 31.38
C VAL A 21 10.08 -50.16 32.20
N MET A 22 10.07 -51.22 33.01
CA MET A 22 9.09 -51.45 34.08
C MET A 22 9.52 -50.66 35.32
N GLY A 23 8.62 -49.85 35.87
CA GLY A 23 8.77 -49.20 37.17
C GLY A 23 7.45 -49.24 37.92
N THR A 24 7.47 -49.78 39.13
CA THR A 24 6.32 -50.10 39.98
C THR A 24 5.76 -48.89 40.74
N ALA A 25 4.46 -49.00 41.04
CA ALA A 25 3.53 -48.06 41.68
C ALA A 25 3.97 -47.38 42.99
N ASP A 26 3.46 -46.17 43.19
CA ASP A 26 2.92 -45.73 44.48
C ASP A 26 1.66 -44.87 44.27
N ALA A 27 0.69 -45.00 45.18
CA ALA A 27 -0.69 -44.56 45.02
C ALA A 27 -1.04 -43.40 45.96
N ALA A 28 -1.76 -42.38 45.46
CA ALA A 28 -2.97 -41.81 46.09
C ALA A 28 -3.54 -40.64 45.24
N PRO A 29 -4.87 -40.41 45.28
CA PRO A 29 -5.59 -39.62 44.30
C PRO A 29 -5.79 -38.16 44.73
N VAL A 30 -5.76 -37.22 43.77
CA VAL A 30 -6.43 -35.93 43.92
C VAL A 30 -7.29 -35.70 42.69
N ALA A 31 -8.59 -35.62 42.94
CA ALA A 31 -9.60 -35.31 41.96
C ALA A 31 -9.56 -33.82 41.57
N SER A 32 -9.79 -33.58 40.28
CA SER A 32 -10.35 -32.37 39.65
C SER A 32 -9.49 -31.10 39.57
N PRO A 33 -9.73 -30.22 38.55
CA PRO A 33 -10.81 -30.24 37.57
C PRO A 33 -10.35 -30.41 36.11
N ARG A 34 -11.33 -30.76 35.28
CA ARG A 34 -11.30 -30.66 33.83
C ARG A 34 -11.06 -29.17 33.47
N SER A 35 -9.84 -28.77 33.14
CA SER A 35 -9.57 -27.49 32.47
C SER A 35 -10.09 -27.58 31.05
N ALA A 36 -11.40 -27.45 30.91
CA ALA A 36 -11.98 -26.95 29.68
C ALA A 36 -11.61 -25.47 29.55
N HIS A 37 -11.35 -25.06 28.31
CA HIS A 37 -11.10 -23.68 27.87
C HIS A 37 -9.70 -23.20 28.28
N THR A 38 -8.81 -22.85 27.36
CA THR A 38 -9.05 -21.93 26.25
C THR A 38 -8.11 -22.32 25.11
N LEU A 39 -8.67 -22.62 23.94
CA LEU A 39 -7.94 -22.48 22.68
C LEU A 39 -7.20 -21.16 22.77
N ALA A 40 -5.87 -21.16 22.77
CA ALA A 40 -5.10 -19.94 22.71
C ALA A 40 -5.70 -19.10 21.59
N GLN A 41 -6.40 -18.03 21.97
CA GLN A 41 -6.99 -17.10 21.05
C GLN A 41 -5.80 -16.47 20.34
N GLU A 42 -5.51 -16.96 19.14
CA GLU A 42 -4.79 -16.18 18.15
C GLU A 42 -5.75 -15.08 17.69
N SER A 43 -5.96 -14.11 18.58
CA SER A 43 -6.74 -12.91 18.34
C SER A 43 -5.83 -11.74 18.70
N MET A 44 -4.77 -11.58 17.93
CA MET A 44 -4.01 -10.34 17.93
C MET A 44 -3.32 -10.16 16.58
N GLN A 45 -4.08 -9.67 15.61
CA GLN A 45 -3.51 -8.64 14.76
C GLN A 45 -4.49 -7.47 14.74
N PRO A 46 -4.27 -6.41 15.53
CA PRO A 46 -4.51 -5.08 15.01
C PRO A 46 -3.75 -5.05 13.67
N GLN A 47 -4.49 -5.14 12.57
CA GLN A 47 -3.90 -4.99 11.25
C GLN A 47 -3.17 -3.65 11.28
N VAL A 48 -1.87 -3.67 10.99
CA VAL A 48 -1.07 -2.46 10.82
C VAL A 48 -1.90 -1.48 9.99
N PRO A 49 -2.11 -0.22 10.41
CA PRO A 49 -2.49 0.80 9.46
C PRO A 49 -1.31 0.93 8.52
N THR A 50 -1.27 0.10 7.46
CA THR A 50 -0.45 0.39 6.30
C THR A 50 -0.96 1.73 5.83
N GLN A 51 -0.10 2.75 5.96
CA GLN A 51 -0.49 4.11 5.66
C GLN A 51 -1.13 4.16 4.27
N PRO A 52 -2.21 4.93 4.08
CA PRO A 52 -2.92 4.97 2.81
C PRO A 52 -1.96 5.30 1.67
N VAL A 53 -2.13 4.64 0.53
CA VAL A 53 -1.36 4.92 -0.67
C VAL A 53 -2.04 6.00 -1.52
N ILE A 54 -1.31 6.58 -2.47
CA ILE A 54 -1.94 7.18 -3.65
C ILE A 54 -1.87 6.16 -4.79
N VAL A 55 -2.97 5.96 -5.51
CA VAL A 55 -3.00 5.04 -6.64
C VAL A 55 -2.72 5.84 -7.92
N ASP A 56 -1.81 5.37 -8.77
CA ASP A 56 -1.47 6.04 -10.03
C ASP A 56 -2.40 5.65 -11.20
N CYS A 57 -2.22 6.30 -12.35
CA CYS A 57 -3.07 6.12 -13.54
C CYS A 57 -3.08 4.67 -14.06
N SER A 58 -2.06 3.87 -13.70
CA SER A 58 -1.93 2.46 -14.08
C SER A 58 -2.40 1.51 -12.97
N TRP A 59 -3.09 2.03 -11.95
CA TRP A 59 -3.57 1.27 -10.79
C TRP A 59 -2.46 0.69 -9.92
N HIS A 60 -1.27 1.28 -9.91
CA HIS A 60 -0.24 0.89 -8.96
C HIS A 60 -0.35 1.72 -7.67
N PRO A 61 -0.26 1.07 -6.49
CA PRO A 61 -0.20 1.78 -5.22
C PRO A 61 1.19 2.43 -5.06
N ARG A 62 1.22 3.70 -4.68
CA ARG A 62 2.44 4.48 -4.46
C ARG A 62 2.45 5.08 -3.05
N ALA A 63 3.55 4.88 -2.35
CA ALA A 63 3.86 5.58 -1.10
C ALA A 63 4.90 6.67 -1.42
N GLU A 64 4.65 7.89 -0.95
CA GLU A 64 5.56 9.04 -1.07
C GLU A 64 6.20 9.22 -2.47
N PRO A 65 5.43 9.18 -3.58
CA PRO A 65 6.03 9.27 -4.91
C PRO A 65 6.67 10.65 -5.14
N GLY A 66 7.78 10.69 -5.90
CA GLY A 66 8.44 11.93 -6.32
C GLY A 66 7.72 12.67 -7.46
N ASP A 67 6.84 11.96 -8.17
CA ASP A 67 6.07 12.44 -9.31
C ASP A 67 4.67 11.82 -9.33
N PHE A 68 3.69 12.52 -9.90
CA PHE A 68 2.33 12.03 -10.02
C PHE A 68 1.59 12.68 -11.18
N VAL A 69 0.99 11.89 -12.08
CA VAL A 69 0.21 12.42 -13.21
C VAL A 69 -1.21 12.73 -12.75
N LEU A 70 -1.62 13.99 -12.87
CA LEU A 70 -2.98 14.43 -12.53
C LEU A 70 -3.96 14.20 -13.69
N ALA A 71 -3.50 14.45 -14.91
CA ALA A 71 -4.31 14.30 -16.12
C ALA A 71 -3.97 12.99 -16.84
N CYS A 72 -4.51 11.87 -16.36
CA CYS A 72 -4.16 10.52 -16.86
C CYS A 72 -4.40 10.31 -18.38
N GLY A 73 -5.35 11.03 -18.97
CA GLY A 73 -5.73 10.85 -20.38
C GLY A 73 -4.76 11.48 -21.38
N ASP A 74 -4.15 12.63 -21.03
CA ASP A 74 -3.37 13.45 -21.97
C ASP A 74 -2.01 13.91 -21.43
N GLY A 75 -1.73 13.71 -20.13
CA GLY A 75 -0.47 14.12 -19.49
C GLY A 75 -0.28 15.63 -19.36
N ASN A 76 -1.30 16.45 -19.62
CA ASN A 76 -1.18 17.91 -19.65
C ASN A 76 -1.05 18.56 -18.27
N SER A 77 -1.15 17.78 -17.19
CA SER A 77 -0.84 18.21 -15.83
C SER A 77 -0.18 17.09 -15.04
N ARG A 78 1.01 17.37 -14.49
CA ARG A 78 1.78 16.45 -13.65
C ARG A 78 2.39 17.17 -12.46
N LEU A 79 2.56 16.44 -11.37
CA LEU A 79 3.33 16.85 -10.20
C LEU A 79 4.74 16.26 -10.32
N THR A 80 5.72 17.05 -9.98
CA THR A 80 7.14 16.67 -10.03
C THR A 80 7.87 17.24 -8.81
N SER A 81 9.06 16.69 -8.54
CA SER A 81 9.91 17.14 -7.43
C SER A 81 9.18 17.12 -6.08
N LEU A 82 8.29 16.15 -5.88
CA LEU A 82 7.54 16.02 -4.63
C LEU A 82 8.52 15.66 -3.50
N ARG A 83 8.38 16.38 -2.39
CA ARG A 83 9.10 16.18 -1.14
C ARG A 83 8.09 16.11 -0.02
N TRP A 84 7.87 14.92 0.49
CA TRP A 84 6.89 14.63 1.54
C TRP A 84 7.44 15.06 2.90
N SER A 85 6.67 15.87 3.62
CA SER A 85 6.96 16.24 5.02
C SER A 85 6.19 15.38 6.00
N SER A 86 5.07 14.79 5.58
CA SER A 86 4.29 13.86 6.37
C SER A 86 3.54 12.88 5.48
N TRP A 87 3.39 11.66 5.98
CA TRP A 87 2.57 10.60 5.40
C TRP A 87 2.06 9.74 6.56
N ASP A 88 0.75 9.75 6.80
CA ASP A 88 0.13 9.08 7.95
C ASP A 88 -1.26 8.53 7.62
N GLY A 89 -1.92 7.91 8.60
CA GLY A 89 -3.23 7.28 8.43
C GLY A 89 -4.32 8.20 7.87
N ASP A 90 -4.23 9.50 8.11
CA ASP A 90 -5.28 10.48 7.81
C ASP A 90 -4.93 11.37 6.61
N SER A 91 -3.65 11.72 6.47
CA SER A 91 -3.19 12.60 5.40
C SER A 91 -1.71 12.47 5.05
N ALA A 92 -1.37 12.97 3.87
CA ALA A 92 0.01 13.18 3.46
C ALA A 92 0.18 14.61 2.92
N VAL A 93 1.35 15.20 3.15
CA VAL A 93 1.68 16.57 2.73
C VAL A 93 3.03 16.59 2.05
N ALA A 94 3.10 17.25 0.89
CA ALA A 94 4.35 17.48 0.15
C ALA A 94 4.44 18.90 -0.40
N GLN A 95 5.67 19.33 -0.63
CA GLN A 95 5.98 20.46 -1.52
C GLN A 95 6.44 19.91 -2.87
N GLY A 96 6.19 20.64 -3.95
CA GLY A 96 6.69 20.28 -5.27
C GLY A 96 6.30 21.28 -6.34
N VAL A 97 6.26 20.81 -7.58
CA VAL A 97 5.97 21.63 -8.76
C VAL A 97 4.86 20.98 -9.58
N ASN A 98 3.81 21.74 -9.88
CA ASN A 98 2.85 21.36 -10.90
C ASN A 98 3.29 21.88 -12.27
N VAL A 99 3.56 20.94 -13.18
CA VAL A 99 3.91 21.24 -14.57
C VAL A 99 2.66 21.09 -15.42
N VAL A 100 2.18 22.20 -15.97
CA VAL A 100 0.87 22.30 -16.66
C VAL A 100 1.06 22.85 -18.06
N ASN A 101 0.47 22.18 -19.05
CA ASN A 101 0.40 22.68 -20.41
C ASN A 101 -0.62 23.83 -20.50
N ASP A 102 -0.23 24.97 -21.07
CA ASP A 102 -1.14 26.10 -21.28
C ASP A 102 -2.18 25.85 -22.40
N CYS A 103 -1.97 24.81 -23.21
CA CYS A 103 -2.82 24.41 -24.32
C CYS A 103 -3.19 25.54 -25.30
N LYS A 104 -2.25 26.47 -25.57
CA LYS A 104 -2.48 27.56 -26.52
C LYS A 104 -1.67 27.36 -27.81
N PRO A 105 -2.30 27.42 -29.01
CA PRO A 105 -3.73 27.52 -29.28
C PRO A 105 -4.50 26.20 -29.10
N TYR A 106 -3.80 25.07 -29.00
CA TYR A 106 -4.34 23.76 -28.66
C TYR A 106 -3.26 22.95 -27.92
N CYS A 107 -3.63 21.88 -27.22
CA CYS A 107 -2.71 21.19 -26.30
C CYS A 107 -1.43 20.64 -26.94
N ALA A 108 -1.49 20.10 -28.15
CA ALA A 108 -0.29 19.59 -28.83
C ALA A 108 0.71 20.68 -29.25
N ALA A 109 0.30 21.96 -29.32
CA ALA A 109 1.17 23.09 -29.61
C ALA A 109 1.45 23.98 -28.38
N GLY A 110 0.87 23.64 -27.22
CA GLY A 110 1.00 24.44 -26.01
C GLY A 110 2.37 24.34 -25.35
N THR A 111 2.57 25.16 -24.33
CA THR A 111 3.81 25.20 -23.54
C THR A 111 3.56 24.73 -22.12
N PHE A 112 4.42 23.83 -21.63
CA PHE A 112 4.42 23.48 -20.22
C PHE A 112 5.03 24.60 -19.37
N ARG A 113 4.31 24.96 -18.31
CA ARG A 113 4.71 25.96 -17.32
C ARG A 113 4.80 25.29 -15.95
N GLU A 114 5.70 25.78 -15.12
CA GLU A 114 5.96 25.26 -13.79
C GLU A 114 5.38 26.17 -12.72
N TYR A 115 4.68 25.59 -11.76
CA TYR A 115 4.07 26.33 -10.65
C TYR A 115 4.40 25.64 -9.33
N PRO A 116 5.05 26.33 -8.38
CA PRO A 116 5.29 25.81 -7.04
C PRO A 116 3.98 25.53 -6.29
N VAL A 117 3.90 24.36 -5.64
CA VAL A 117 2.68 23.87 -4.99
C VAL A 117 2.97 23.18 -3.67
N THR A 118 2.02 23.31 -2.75
CA THR A 118 1.81 22.37 -1.65
C THR A 118 0.73 21.38 -2.04
N VAL A 119 1.03 20.09 -1.91
CA VAL A 119 0.12 18.97 -2.15
C VAL A 119 -0.35 18.42 -0.82
N ARG A 120 -1.65 18.20 -0.68
CA ARG A 120 -2.23 17.45 0.44
C ARG A 120 -3.10 16.31 -0.06
N LEU A 121 -2.79 15.11 0.39
CA LEU A 121 -3.64 13.93 0.22
C LEU A 121 -4.44 13.72 1.50
N ASP A 122 -5.74 13.44 1.39
CA ASP A 122 -6.56 13.03 2.53
C ASP A 122 -7.81 12.25 2.11
N ARG A 123 -8.71 12.03 3.08
CA ARG A 123 -9.90 11.17 2.98
C ARG A 123 -9.49 9.73 2.66
N PRO A 124 -8.75 9.06 3.57
CA PRO A 124 -8.40 7.66 3.39
C PRO A 124 -9.67 6.80 3.31
N GLN A 125 -9.69 5.87 2.37
CA GLN A 125 -10.76 4.88 2.21
C GLN A 125 -10.14 3.56 1.75
N ALA A 126 -10.83 2.45 2.02
CA ALA A 126 -10.46 1.17 1.41
C ALA A 126 -10.42 1.30 -0.12
N TRP A 127 -9.34 0.81 -0.72
CA TRP A 127 -9.19 0.80 -2.17
C TRP A 127 -10.14 -0.24 -2.77
N LYS A 128 -11.08 0.16 -3.63
CA LYS A 128 -12.10 -0.78 -4.14
C LYS A 128 -11.52 -1.96 -4.93
N LYS A 129 -10.39 -1.77 -5.64
CA LYS A 129 -9.74 -2.85 -6.38
C LYS A 129 -8.85 -3.75 -5.50
N ASN A 130 -8.46 -3.27 -4.32
CA ASN A 130 -7.73 -4.06 -3.33
C ASN A 130 -8.15 -3.65 -1.91
N PRO A 131 -9.26 -4.20 -1.38
CA PRO A 131 -9.82 -3.75 -0.10
C PRO A 131 -8.92 -4.00 1.12
N GLN A 132 -7.85 -4.77 0.97
CA GLN A 132 -6.83 -4.96 2.02
C GLN A 132 -5.90 -3.74 2.16
N MET A 133 -5.96 -2.78 1.23
CA MET A 133 -5.19 -1.54 1.26
C MET A 133 -6.12 -0.33 1.43
N SER A 134 -5.64 0.67 2.16
CA SER A 134 -6.25 2.00 2.18
C SER A 134 -5.58 2.90 1.14
N GLN A 135 -6.33 3.82 0.57
CA GLN A 135 -5.82 4.87 -0.31
C GLN A 135 -6.41 6.23 0.06
N TYR A 136 -5.66 7.30 -0.18
CA TYR A 136 -6.25 8.65 -0.17
C TYR A 136 -7.19 8.83 -1.35
N THR A 137 -8.29 9.56 -1.15
CA THR A 137 -9.33 9.77 -2.18
C THR A 137 -9.51 11.22 -2.59
N ARG A 138 -8.75 12.14 -2.00
CA ARG A 138 -8.69 13.54 -2.42
C ARG A 138 -7.25 14.03 -2.44
N LEU A 139 -6.91 14.72 -3.53
CA LEU A 139 -5.72 15.53 -3.65
C LEU A 139 -6.11 17.00 -3.66
N ARG A 140 -5.52 17.80 -2.77
CA ARG A 140 -5.57 19.26 -2.83
C ARG A 140 -4.22 19.79 -3.29
N LEU A 141 -4.29 20.73 -4.21
CA LEU A 141 -3.15 21.42 -4.78
C LEU A 141 -3.27 22.91 -4.45
N SER A 142 -2.37 23.42 -3.62
CA SER A 142 -2.31 24.84 -3.27
C SER A 142 -1.10 25.46 -3.94
N TYR A 143 -1.31 26.35 -4.91
CA TYR A 143 -0.25 27.13 -5.53
C TYR A 143 0.33 28.09 -4.48
N THR A 144 1.65 28.14 -4.33
CA THR A 144 2.30 28.96 -3.29
C THR A 144 2.80 30.30 -3.80
N ASP A 145 2.80 30.48 -5.12
CA ASP A 145 3.15 31.71 -5.81
C ASP A 145 2.15 31.93 -6.96
N SER A 146 2.62 32.08 -8.20
CA SER A 146 1.79 32.14 -9.40
C SER A 146 1.08 30.81 -9.66
N LYS A 147 0.02 30.87 -10.47
CA LYS A 147 -0.84 29.74 -10.81
C LYS A 147 -1.24 29.80 -12.28
N PRO A 148 -1.67 28.69 -12.89
CA PRO A 148 -2.22 28.70 -14.24
C PRO A 148 -3.41 29.67 -14.34
N ALA A 149 -3.56 30.31 -15.50
CA ALA A 149 -4.69 31.18 -15.77
C ALA A 149 -6.02 30.41 -15.63
N GLY A 150 -7.00 31.02 -14.95
CA GLY A 150 -8.31 30.40 -14.70
C GLY A 150 -8.37 29.41 -13.53
N TYR A 151 -7.23 29.04 -12.93
CA TYR A 151 -7.22 28.15 -11.76
C TYR A 151 -7.45 28.96 -10.48
N GLY A 152 -8.03 28.33 -9.45
CA GLY A 152 -8.04 28.89 -8.09
C GLY A 152 -6.66 28.76 -7.42
N GLN A 153 -6.41 29.51 -6.34
CA GLN A 153 -5.17 29.36 -5.57
C GLN A 153 -5.06 27.96 -4.96
N THR A 154 -6.18 27.34 -4.62
CA THR A 154 -6.28 25.93 -4.25
C THR A 154 -7.28 25.22 -5.15
N VAL A 155 -6.87 24.08 -5.69
CA VAL A 155 -7.68 23.19 -6.52
C VAL A 155 -7.80 21.84 -5.83
N SER A 156 -8.98 21.22 -5.88
CA SER A 156 -9.23 19.91 -5.29
C SER A 156 -9.61 18.92 -6.37
N TYR A 157 -8.88 17.80 -6.42
CA TYR A 157 -9.13 16.68 -7.32
C TYR A 157 -9.68 15.49 -6.52
N PRO A 158 -10.88 14.97 -6.84
CA PRO A 158 -11.25 13.64 -6.39
C PRO A 158 -10.30 12.62 -7.06
N LEU A 159 -9.70 11.75 -6.27
CA LEU A 159 -8.90 10.64 -6.78
C LEU A 159 -9.82 9.47 -7.07
N TRP A 160 -9.48 8.68 -8.09
CA TRP A 160 -10.20 7.45 -8.39
C TRP A 160 -10.09 6.48 -7.23
N ASN A 161 -11.16 5.71 -6.99
CA ASN A 161 -11.19 4.61 -6.04
C ASN A 161 -12.00 3.47 -6.64
#